data_AF-G0ZJA0-F1
#
_entry.id   AF-G0ZJA0-F1
#
_cell.length_a   1.000
_cell.length_b   1.000
_cell.length_c   1.000
_cell.angle_alpha   90.00
_cell.angle_beta   90.00
_cell.angle_gamma   90.00
#
_symmetry.space_group_name_H-M   'P 1'
#
loop_
_entity.id
_entity.type
_entity.pdbx_description
1 polymer ?
#
loop_
_entity_poly.entity_id
_entity_poly.type
_entity_poly.pdbx_seq_one_letter_code
_entity_poly.pdbx_strand_id
1 'polypeptide(L)'
;TSDEYENSSNSLWRLHLPTLTWELLFPEGIPPFPCDKAACWVFKNRFYVFGGFGPSRELHTMSGVKVNFVRDSVFPSGWIDQLVYYDIENNKWVWPETRGPKPSPRAAHTADITGDKV
;
A
#
# COMPACT_ATOMS: atom_id res chain seq x y z
N THR A 1 -22.56 -18.03 -2.98
CA THR A 1 -22.83 -16.59 -2.81
C THR A 1 -21.96 -16.08 -1.67
N SER A 2 -20.70 -15.74 -1.98
CA SER A 2 -19.75 -15.19 -0.99
C SER A 2 -18.40 -14.71 -1.55
N ASP A 3 -18.11 -14.78 -2.86
CA ASP A 3 -16.70 -14.71 -3.32
C ASP A 3 -16.36 -13.45 -4.13
N GLU A 4 -17.19 -12.41 -4.13
CA GLU A 4 -16.92 -11.15 -4.85
C GLU A 4 -16.24 -10.05 -4.00
N TYR A 5 -15.97 -10.30 -2.71
CA TYR A 5 -15.39 -9.29 -1.81
C TYR A 5 -13.90 -9.48 -1.50
N GLU A 6 -13.22 -10.45 -2.13
CA GLU A 6 -11.78 -10.73 -1.93
C GLU A 6 -10.86 -10.18 -3.06
N ASN A 7 -11.23 -9.06 -3.70
CA ASN A 7 -10.41 -8.49 -4.78
C ASN A 7 -9.25 -7.57 -4.31
N SER A 8 -9.09 -7.34 -3.01
CA SER A 8 -7.96 -6.57 -2.47
C SER A 8 -6.85 -7.52 -2.04
N SER A 9 -5.66 -7.36 -2.62
CA SER A 9 -4.44 -8.12 -2.27
C SER A 9 -3.33 -7.18 -1.84
N ASN A 10 -2.42 -7.65 -0.99
CA ASN A 10 -1.15 -7.00 -0.66
C ASN A 10 0.06 -7.83 -1.14
N SER A 11 -0.16 -8.83 -1.99
CA SER A 11 0.91 -9.61 -2.61
C SER A 11 1.78 -8.74 -3.50
N LEU A 12 3.10 -8.84 -3.36
CA LEU A 12 4.05 -8.09 -4.19
C LEU A 12 4.60 -8.99 -5.30
N TRP A 13 4.34 -8.61 -6.54
CA TRP A 13 4.87 -9.26 -7.73
C TRP A 13 5.86 -8.36 -8.44
N ARG A 14 6.88 -8.96 -9.05
CA ARG A 14 7.85 -8.27 -9.90
C ARG A 14 7.94 -8.95 -11.25
N LEU A 15 8.01 -8.15 -12.31
CA LEU A 15 8.26 -8.63 -13.67
C LEU A 15 9.73 -8.43 -14.03
N HIS A 16 10.45 -9.51 -14.28
CA HIS A 16 11.79 -9.41 -14.88
C HIS A 16 11.65 -9.06 -16.36
N LEU A 17 11.85 -7.79 -16.71
CA LEU A 17 11.57 -7.26 -18.05
C LEU A 17 12.32 -7.97 -19.20
N PRO A 18 13.62 -8.31 -19.07
CA PRO A 18 14.33 -9.01 -20.13
C PRO A 18 13.74 -10.39 -20.48
N THR A 19 13.20 -11.13 -19.51
CA THR A 19 12.65 -12.48 -19.73
C THR A 19 11.12 -12.55 -19.67
N LEU A 20 10.47 -11.42 -19.36
CA LEU A 20 9.02 -11.33 -19.12
C LEU A 20 8.51 -12.37 -18.11
N THR A 21 9.29 -12.64 -17.08
CA THR A 21 8.95 -13.62 -16.04
C THR A 21 8.43 -12.92 -14.80
N TRP A 22 7.24 -13.29 -14.36
CA TRP A 22 6.68 -12.84 -13.09
C TRP A 22 7.26 -13.65 -11.93
N GLU A 23 7.57 -12.95 -10.85
CA GLU A 23 8.08 -13.51 -9.61
C GLU A 23 7.23 -12.98 -8.45
N LEU A 24 6.68 -13.90 -7.65
CA LEU A 24 6.05 -13.55 -6.37
C LEU A 24 7.16 -13.34 -5.34
N LEU A 25 7.17 -12.16 -4.73
CA LEU A 25 8.13 -11.83 -3.69
C LEU A 25 7.56 -12.16 -2.32
N PHE A 26 8.44 -12.50 -1.39
CA PHE A 26 8.12 -12.70 0.02
C PHE A 26 8.96 -11.76 0.87
N PRO A 27 8.62 -10.46 0.95
CA PRO A 27 9.39 -9.49 1.72
C PRO A 27 9.28 -9.74 3.22
N GLU A 28 10.34 -9.42 3.95
CA GLU A 28 10.28 -9.31 5.41
C GLU A 28 9.45 -8.09 5.84
N GLY A 29 9.14 -8.01 7.14
CA GLY A 29 8.41 -6.87 7.73
C GLY A 29 6.90 -6.99 7.59
N ILE A 30 6.20 -5.92 7.95
CA ILE A 30 4.73 -5.88 7.94
C ILE A 30 4.28 -5.37 6.56
N PRO A 31 3.56 -6.16 5.75
CA PRO A 31 3.11 -5.74 4.42
C PRO A 31 2.11 -4.57 4.47
N PRO A 32 1.87 -3.87 3.35
CA PRO A 32 0.74 -2.94 3.25
C PRO A 32 -0.57 -3.63 3.59
N PHE A 33 -1.56 -2.82 3.99
CA PHE A 33 -2.94 -3.27 3.98
C PHE A 33 -3.36 -3.58 2.54
N PRO A 34 -4.04 -4.71 2.29
CA PRO A 34 -4.63 -5.02 1.00
C PRO A 34 -5.55 -3.90 0.57
N CYS A 35 -5.26 -3.34 -0.59
CA CYS A 35 -6.04 -2.28 -1.16
C CYS A 35 -5.84 -2.25 -2.66
N ASP A 36 -6.80 -1.68 -3.36
CA ASP A 36 -6.63 -1.25 -4.73
C ASP A 36 -6.57 0.29 -4.81
N LYS A 37 -6.29 0.82 -6.00
CA LYS A 37 -6.39 2.26 -6.29
C LYS A 37 -5.51 3.16 -5.39
N ALA A 38 -4.40 2.62 -4.88
CA ALA A 38 -3.35 3.39 -4.23
C ALA A 38 -2.49 4.13 -5.28
N ALA A 39 -1.81 5.20 -4.86
CA ALA A 39 -0.78 5.82 -5.67
C ALA A 39 0.61 5.32 -5.24
N CYS A 40 1.52 5.17 -6.19
CA CYS A 40 2.85 4.64 -5.94
C CYS A 40 3.92 5.48 -6.63
N TRP A 41 5.13 5.51 -6.04
CA TRP A 41 6.31 6.15 -6.64
C TRP A 41 7.58 5.45 -6.20
N VAL A 42 8.68 5.68 -6.92
CA VAL A 42 10.01 5.17 -6.54
C VAL A 42 10.93 6.34 -6.20
N PHE A 43 11.60 6.26 -5.05
CA PHE A 43 12.62 7.22 -4.65
C PHE A 43 13.77 6.50 -3.95
N LYS A 44 15.01 6.71 -4.42
CA LYS A 44 16.22 6.09 -3.84
C LYS A 44 16.07 4.59 -3.57
N ASN A 45 15.66 3.85 -4.59
CA ASN A 45 15.47 2.39 -4.55
C ASN A 45 14.43 1.89 -3.52
N ARG A 46 13.45 2.74 -3.21
CA ARG A 46 12.31 2.39 -2.36
C ARG A 46 11.03 2.61 -3.14
N PHE A 47 10.19 1.59 -3.19
CA PHE A 47 8.88 1.65 -3.83
C PHE A 47 7.82 2.01 -2.78
N TYR A 48 7.35 3.24 -2.82
CA TYR A 48 6.35 3.77 -1.89
C TYR A 48 4.94 3.50 -2.38
N VAL A 49 4.05 3.25 -1.43
CA VAL A 49 2.61 3.08 -1.64
C VAL A 49 1.88 4.01 -0.69
N PHE A 50 0.98 4.84 -1.23
CA PHE A 50 0.13 5.73 -0.45
C PHE A 50 -1.36 5.53 -0.71
N GLY A 51 -2.12 5.49 0.38
CA GLY A 51 -3.57 5.39 0.38
C GLY A 51 -4.09 4.04 -0.12
N GLY A 52 -5.25 4.08 -0.76
CA GLY A 52 -5.95 2.92 -1.33
C GLY A 52 -7.34 2.70 -0.74
N PHE A 53 -8.07 1.76 -1.32
CA PHE A 53 -9.39 1.34 -0.86
C PHE A 53 -9.36 -0.17 -0.56
N GLY A 54 -9.77 -0.57 0.65
CA GLY A 54 -9.61 -1.94 1.11
C GLY A 54 -10.45 -2.29 2.34
N PRO A 55 -10.43 -3.56 2.78
CA PRO A 55 -11.25 -4.03 3.90
C PRO A 55 -10.78 -3.46 5.25
N SER A 56 -11.72 -3.17 6.14
CA SER A 56 -11.40 -2.61 7.47
C SER A 56 -10.77 -3.62 8.45
N ARG A 57 -10.97 -4.93 8.21
CA ARG A 57 -10.62 -5.99 9.16
C ARG A 57 -9.12 -6.09 9.43
N GLU A 58 -8.30 -5.76 8.43
CA GLU A 58 -6.85 -5.92 8.54
C GLU A 58 -6.18 -4.83 9.37
N LEU A 59 -6.77 -3.64 9.43
CA LEU A 59 -6.27 -2.51 10.24
C LEU A 59 -6.15 -2.85 11.72
N HIS A 60 -7.03 -3.71 12.22
CA HIS A 60 -7.03 -4.14 13.63
C HIS A 60 -5.95 -5.17 13.93
N THR A 61 -5.40 -5.86 12.93
CA THR A 61 -4.48 -6.99 13.11
C THR A 61 -3.00 -6.58 13.13
N MET A 62 -2.63 -5.38 12.68
CA MET A 62 -1.23 -4.95 12.60
C MET A 62 -0.82 -4.06 13.77
N SER A 63 -0.34 -4.68 14.86
CA SER A 63 0.20 -3.97 16.02
C SER A 63 1.37 -3.05 15.63
N GLY A 64 1.32 -1.78 16.05
CA GLY A 64 2.41 -0.82 15.90
C GLY A 64 2.38 0.06 14.65
N VAL A 65 1.46 -0.19 13.70
CA VAL A 65 1.32 0.62 12.49
C VAL A 65 0.18 1.64 12.65
N LYS A 66 0.44 2.93 12.38
CA LYS A 66 -0.57 4.01 12.48
C LYS A 66 -1.13 4.34 11.10
N VAL A 67 -2.38 3.95 10.88
CA VAL A 67 -3.13 4.23 9.64
C VAL A 67 -4.54 4.67 9.99
N ASN A 68 -5.02 5.70 9.30
CA ASN A 68 -6.40 6.16 9.40
C ASN A 68 -7.27 5.47 8.34
N PHE A 69 -8.52 5.24 8.72
CA PHE A 69 -9.51 4.59 7.86
C PHE A 69 -10.82 5.38 7.87
N VAL A 70 -11.36 5.58 6.68
CA VAL A 70 -12.71 6.12 6.50
C VAL A 70 -13.56 5.04 5.86
N ARG A 71 -14.54 4.55 6.61
CA ARG A 71 -15.47 3.52 6.17
C ARG A 71 -16.35 4.03 5.03
N ASP A 72 -16.52 3.21 4.00
CA ASP A 72 -17.56 3.42 3.00
C ASP A 72 -18.94 3.15 3.60
N SER A 73 -19.92 3.99 3.30
CA SER A 73 -21.27 3.86 3.86
C SER A 73 -22.05 2.67 3.32
N VAL A 74 -21.67 2.16 2.14
CA VAL A 74 -22.37 1.09 1.41
C VAL A 74 -21.60 -0.22 1.51
N PHE A 75 -20.26 -0.17 1.38
CA PHE A 75 -19.42 -1.37 1.31
C PHE A 75 -18.77 -1.72 2.66
N PRO A 76 -18.34 -2.98 2.86
CA PRO A 76 -17.55 -3.36 4.04
C PRO A 76 -16.11 -2.78 4.03
N SER A 77 -15.68 -2.21 2.90
CA SER A 77 -14.38 -1.59 2.66
C SER A 77 -14.40 -0.09 2.94
N GLY A 78 -13.25 0.57 2.79
CA GLY A 78 -13.13 2.02 2.94
C GLY A 78 -11.79 2.54 2.49
N TRP A 79 -11.62 3.85 2.59
CA TRP A 79 -10.39 4.54 2.23
C TRP A 79 -9.37 4.46 3.35
N ILE A 80 -8.11 4.28 2.97
CA ILE A 80 -6.96 4.13 3.85
C ILE A 80 -5.98 5.27 3.54
N ASP A 81 -5.19 5.71 4.53
CA ASP A 81 -4.10 6.68 4.30
C ASP A 81 -2.70 6.06 4.42
N GLN A 82 -2.55 4.74 4.33
CA GLN A 82 -1.27 4.07 4.59
C GLN A 82 -0.11 4.72 3.84
N LEU A 83 1.04 4.86 4.49
CA LEU A 83 2.30 5.18 3.82
C LEU A 83 3.29 4.10 4.24
N VAL A 84 3.70 3.31 3.26
CA VAL A 84 4.67 2.23 3.44
C VAL A 84 5.57 2.23 2.22
N TYR A 85 6.80 1.73 2.37
CA TYR A 85 7.64 1.45 1.22
C TYR A 85 8.24 0.06 1.28
N TYR A 86 8.42 -0.52 0.08
CA TYR A 86 9.23 -1.69 -0.13
C TYR A 86 10.68 -1.25 -0.35
N ASP A 87 11.56 -1.68 0.53
CA ASP A 87 13.01 -1.60 0.40
C ASP A 87 13.46 -2.68 -0.59
N ILE A 88 13.81 -2.25 -1.81
CA ILE A 88 14.13 -3.14 -2.92
C ILE A 88 15.45 -3.87 -2.67
N GLU A 89 16.41 -3.22 -1.99
CA GLU A 89 17.72 -3.80 -1.67
C GLU A 89 17.61 -4.92 -0.64
N ASN A 90 16.79 -4.72 0.38
CA ASN A 90 16.72 -5.61 1.52
C ASN A 90 15.52 -6.56 1.48
N ASN A 91 14.73 -6.52 0.41
CA ASN A 91 13.49 -7.27 0.25
C ASN A 91 12.59 -7.16 1.50
N LYS A 92 12.25 -5.94 1.90
CA LYS A 92 11.57 -5.68 3.19
C LYS A 92 10.56 -4.53 3.11
N TRP A 93 9.40 -4.71 3.73
CA TRP A 93 8.45 -3.63 3.97
C TRP A 93 8.84 -2.79 5.18
N VAL A 94 8.75 -1.46 5.03
CA VAL A 94 9.06 -0.49 6.07
C VAL A 94 7.95 0.55 6.17
N TRP A 95 7.50 0.79 7.40
CA TRP A 95 6.52 1.81 7.76
C TRP A 95 7.25 3.04 8.34
N PRO A 96 7.47 4.10 7.54
CA PRO A 96 8.22 5.26 7.99
C PRO A 96 7.42 6.11 8.98
N GLU A 97 8.14 6.75 9.91
CA GLU A 97 7.58 7.86 10.68
C GLU A 97 7.42 9.10 9.78
N THR A 98 6.29 9.77 9.91
CA THR A 98 6.01 11.03 9.19
C THR A 98 5.80 12.18 10.17
N ARG A 99 6.00 13.40 9.69
CA ARG A 99 5.78 14.63 10.45
C ARG A 99 4.87 15.56 9.66
N GLY A 100 4.13 16.39 10.39
CA GLY A 100 3.16 17.32 9.79
C GLY A 100 1.79 16.67 9.51
N PRO A 101 0.83 17.46 8.98
CA PRO A 101 -0.49 16.96 8.66
C PRO A 101 -0.45 16.03 7.45
N LYS A 102 -0.98 14.82 7.64
CA LYS A 102 -1.11 13.80 6.58
C LYS A 102 -2.38 14.05 5.77
N PRO A 103 -2.39 13.80 4.44
CA PRO A 103 -3.62 13.83 3.67
C PRO A 103 -4.63 12.82 4.21
N SER A 104 -5.92 13.15 4.13
CA SER A 104 -7.00 12.22 4.53
C SER A 104 -6.92 10.90 3.76
N PRO A 105 -7.44 9.79 4.34
CA PRO A 105 -7.61 8.53 3.63
C PRO A 105 -8.27 8.73 2.27
N ARG A 106 -7.70 8.12 1.22
CA ARG A 106 -8.10 8.34 -0.17
C ARG A 106 -7.66 7.21 -1.09
N ALA A 107 -8.34 7.09 -2.22
CA ALA A 107 -8.06 6.13 -3.28
C ALA A 107 -8.35 6.78 -4.63
N ALA A 108 -7.94 6.15 -5.74
CA ALA A 108 -8.10 6.66 -7.10
C ALA A 108 -7.48 8.05 -7.33
N HIS A 109 -6.46 8.39 -6.54
CA HIS A 109 -5.68 9.60 -6.67
C HIS A 109 -4.41 9.32 -7.46
N THR A 110 -3.73 10.36 -7.89
CA THR A 110 -2.45 10.30 -8.61
C THR A 110 -1.34 10.85 -7.74
N ALA A 111 -0.11 10.37 -7.97
CA ALA A 111 1.11 10.93 -7.41
C ALA A 111 2.15 11.04 -8.52
N ASP A 112 3.02 12.03 -8.41
CA ASP A 112 4.20 12.20 -9.26
C ASP A 112 5.35 12.70 -8.39
N ILE A 113 6.60 12.44 -8.79
CA ILE A 113 7.78 12.83 -8.03
C ILE A 113 8.63 13.83 -8.79
N THR A 114 8.92 14.97 -8.16
CA THR A 114 9.86 15.97 -8.67
C THR A 114 10.94 16.23 -7.63
N GLY A 115 12.17 15.78 -7.92
CA GLY A 115 13.28 15.87 -6.99
C GLY A 115 13.03 15.02 -5.73
N ASP A 116 12.85 15.67 -4.59
CA ASP A 116 12.58 15.06 -3.29
C ASP A 116 11.13 15.27 -2.81
N LYS A 117 10.22 15.68 -3.71
CA LYS A 117 8.81 15.97 -3.41
C LYS A 117 7.86 15.11 -4.24
N VAL A 118 6.79 14.67 -3.59
CA VAL A 118 5.64 13.93 -4.13
C VAL A 118 4.35 14.68 -3.82
#